data_AF-K1Q4C6-F1
#
_entry.id   AF-K1Q4C6-F1
#
_cell.length_a   1.000
_cell.length_b   1.000
_cell.length_c   1.000
_cell.angle_alpha   90.00
_cell.angle_beta   90.00
_cell.angle_gamma   90.00
#
_symmetry.space_group_name_H-M   'P 1'
#
loop_
_entity.id
_entity.type
_entity.pdbx_description
1 polymer ?
#
loop_
_entity_poly.entity_id
_entity_poly.type
_entity_poly.pdbx_seq_one_letter_code
_entity_poly.pdbx_strand_id
1 'polypeptide(L)'
;MVKLSLVEDPEEEEIKGVNHPAHVSEKRVNSVTVIKLDCKDPLLTKTAMAVALGNLYHDEVEVEVEDVANVLACASVLGFKALQNTCGKMMLENINHRTVCKYHLAASKYQQEQVVLACERWLELNLIPQMSCQIQLREVSMDLLQKTLKSHRLFTFNEYSIYRLLSYWLFLQLNPQVQLMPSHSTVLSYYNSLPKNCALVEKDEGQCYAPLFSAVRLTGITDTNHIQDMQMMNILPPSQLIDLLSQHYHALQGGGDMGSLRNFNAYSVRQGFIVDDEPHYHSEVLSLHGFHFELKAVRSSAGHVAFYMQRLKPGDPILSFRQCERHTFSMRPDREVRYCITVQQYQKGDNSYKTTGIVSQKFGLGDKTSRSECLKMEKLDSPVYATFAVMFPSS
;
A
#
# COMPACT_ATOMS: atom_id res chain seq x y z
N MET A 1 -9.07 -3.56 86.34
CA MET A 1 -8.45 -4.64 85.55
C MET A 1 -7.38 -4.01 84.66
N VAL A 2 -6.28 -4.71 84.44
CA VAL A 2 -4.96 -4.28 83.95
C VAL A 2 -4.93 -3.93 82.44
N LYS A 3 -4.00 -3.02 82.07
CA LYS A 3 -3.31 -2.67 80.78
C LYS A 3 -3.39 -3.71 79.62
N LEU A 4 -3.31 -3.34 78.32
CA LEU A 4 -2.16 -2.73 77.62
C LEU A 4 -2.51 -2.10 76.24
N SER A 5 -1.70 -1.10 75.89
CA SER A 5 -1.53 -0.32 74.66
C SER A 5 -0.94 -1.08 73.46
N LEU A 6 -1.05 -0.51 72.24
CA LEU A 6 0.05 -0.44 71.23
C LEU A 6 -0.30 0.54 70.07
N VAL A 7 0.50 1.61 70.00
CA VAL A 7 0.99 2.40 68.86
C VAL A 7 0.22 2.33 67.53
N GLU A 8 -0.36 3.46 67.12
CA GLU A 8 -0.76 3.73 65.74
C GLU A 8 0.45 4.25 64.94
N ASP A 9 0.69 3.62 63.80
CA ASP A 9 1.70 3.93 62.79
C ASP A 9 0.97 4.48 61.54
N PRO A 10 1.67 5.06 60.56
CA PRO A 10 1.66 6.46 60.20
C PRO A 10 0.53 6.88 59.26
N GLU A 11 0.23 8.18 59.30
CA GLU A 11 -0.70 8.91 58.43
C GLU A 11 -0.47 8.58 56.94
N GLU A 12 -1.54 8.14 56.26
CA GLU A 12 -1.59 8.02 54.81
C GLU A 12 -1.33 9.39 54.17
N GLU A 13 -0.23 9.51 53.41
CA GLU A 13 0.04 10.69 52.59
C GLU A 13 -1.02 10.80 51.47
N GLU A 14 -1.97 11.71 51.65
CA GLU A 14 -2.86 12.18 50.58
C GLU A 14 -2.03 12.70 49.40
N ILE A 15 -2.14 12.03 48.24
CA ILE A 15 -1.56 12.49 46.98
C ILE A 15 -2.33 13.74 46.52
N LYS A 16 -1.75 14.91 46.77
CA LYS A 16 -2.32 16.22 46.44
C LYS A 16 -2.25 16.46 44.94
N GLY A 17 -3.42 16.54 44.29
CA GLY A 17 -3.54 16.88 42.87
C GLY A 17 -3.04 18.29 42.53
N VAL A 18 -2.83 18.57 41.24
CA VAL A 18 -2.24 19.81 40.69
C VAL A 18 -2.95 21.11 41.15
N ASN A 19 -4.22 21.01 41.58
CA ASN A 19 -5.02 22.13 42.07
C ASN A 19 -5.02 22.28 43.60
N HIS A 20 -4.19 21.54 44.33
CA HIS A 20 -4.19 21.59 45.79
C HIS A 20 -3.64 22.95 46.30
N PRO A 21 -4.35 23.65 47.21
CA PRO A 21 -3.99 25.01 47.63
C PRO A 21 -2.61 25.12 48.32
N ALA A 22 -2.08 24.00 48.84
CA ALA A 22 -0.70 23.94 49.35
C ALA A 22 0.39 24.15 48.27
N HIS A 23 0.09 24.01 46.98
CA HIS A 23 1.01 24.31 45.88
C HIS A 23 0.98 25.78 45.43
N VAL A 24 0.09 26.60 46.00
CA VAL A 24 -0.05 28.02 45.64
C VAL A 24 0.62 28.87 46.73
N SER A 25 1.91 29.13 46.56
CA SER A 25 2.62 30.15 47.35
C SER A 25 2.30 31.55 46.81
N GLU A 26 1.65 32.39 47.63
CA GLU A 26 1.29 33.79 47.30
C GLU A 26 2.49 34.67 46.88
N LYS A 27 3.74 34.25 47.16
CA LYS A 27 4.96 34.98 46.75
C LYS A 27 5.38 34.77 45.29
N ARG A 28 4.81 33.80 44.55
CA ARG A 28 5.19 33.51 43.14
C ARG A 28 4.23 34.06 42.07
N VAL A 29 3.17 34.77 42.46
CA VAL A 29 2.13 35.22 41.51
C VAL A 29 2.52 36.49 40.74
N ASN A 30 3.51 37.26 41.22
CA ASN A 30 3.82 38.59 40.68
C ASN A 30 4.73 38.63 39.43
N SER A 31 5.05 37.49 38.82
CA SER A 31 5.78 37.50 37.54
C SER A 31 5.45 36.30 36.66
N VAL A 32 4.16 35.97 36.53
CA VAL A 32 3.72 35.01 35.50
C VAL A 32 3.56 35.77 34.18
N THR A 33 4.56 35.66 33.30
CA THR A 33 4.43 36.17 31.93
C THR A 33 3.54 35.22 31.12
N VAL A 34 2.32 35.64 30.83
CA VAL A 34 1.37 34.86 30.02
C VAL A 34 1.64 35.11 28.55
N ILE A 35 2.24 34.13 27.87
CA ILE A 35 2.42 34.15 26.41
C ILE A 35 1.21 33.46 25.77
N LYS A 36 0.46 34.20 24.97
CA LYS A 36 -0.66 33.65 24.18
C LYS A 36 -0.15 33.27 22.79
N LEU A 37 -0.15 31.97 22.51
CA LEU A 37 0.11 31.43 21.17
C LEU A 37 -1.24 31.15 20.48
N ASP A 38 -1.56 31.92 19.44
CA ASP A 38 -2.71 31.61 18.57
C ASP A 38 -2.26 30.63 17.48
N CYS A 39 -2.70 29.38 17.61
CA CYS A 39 -2.27 28.27 16.76
C CYS A 39 -3.49 27.47 16.34
N LYS A 40 -3.91 27.62 15.07
CA LYS A 40 -5.13 26.97 14.52
C LYS A 40 -4.86 25.61 13.87
N ASP A 41 -3.84 24.90 14.33
CA ASP A 41 -3.42 23.63 13.75
C ASP A 41 -3.99 22.45 14.56
N PRO A 42 -4.77 21.55 13.94
CA PRO A 42 -5.30 20.37 14.64
C PRO A 42 -4.22 19.45 15.21
N LEU A 43 -3.00 19.48 14.66
CA LEU A 43 -1.88 18.69 15.17
C LEU A 43 -1.29 19.26 16.48
N LEU A 44 -1.58 20.52 16.81
CA LEU A 44 -1.07 21.16 18.03
C LEU A 44 -2.02 20.89 19.19
N THR A 45 -1.77 19.81 19.91
CA THR A 45 -2.51 19.45 21.12
C THR A 45 -1.81 20.00 22.36
N LYS A 46 -2.58 20.26 23.43
CA LYS A 46 -2.03 20.72 24.72
C LYS A 46 -1.04 19.70 25.31
N THR A 47 -1.33 18.42 25.14
CA THR A 47 -0.48 17.32 25.61
C THR A 47 0.85 17.32 24.86
N ALA A 48 0.83 17.34 23.53
CA ALA A 48 2.07 17.36 22.74
C ALA A 48 2.89 18.64 22.97
N MET A 49 2.25 19.78 23.21
CA MET A 49 2.95 21.01 23.56
C MET A 49 3.63 20.90 24.93
N ALA A 50 2.98 20.30 25.93
CA ALA A 50 3.58 20.04 27.23
C ALA A 50 4.77 19.09 27.11
N VAL A 51 4.66 18.03 26.31
CA VAL A 51 5.78 17.11 26.02
C VAL A 51 6.94 17.86 25.35
N ALA A 52 6.65 18.66 24.31
CA ALA A 52 7.69 19.42 23.61
C ALA A 52 8.40 20.44 24.50
N LEU A 53 7.66 21.13 25.38
CA LEU A 53 8.22 22.04 26.37
C LEU A 53 9.00 21.30 27.46
N GLY A 54 8.49 20.15 27.92
CA GLY A 54 9.17 19.29 28.89
C GLY A 54 10.53 18.83 28.38
N ASN A 55 10.62 18.46 27.10
CA ASN A 55 11.86 18.07 26.43
C ASN A 55 12.90 19.21 26.32
N LEU A 56 12.56 20.47 26.63
CA LEU A 56 13.56 21.55 26.77
C LEU A 56 14.34 21.48 28.09
N TYR A 57 13.80 20.77 29.07
CA TYR A 57 14.35 20.67 30.42
C TYR A 57 14.96 19.30 30.74
N HIS A 58 14.80 18.32 29.86
CA HIS A 58 15.36 16.98 29.99
C HIS A 58 16.55 16.80 29.04
N ASP A 59 17.58 16.09 29.49
CA ASP A 59 18.76 15.78 28.67
C ASP A 59 18.45 14.70 27.62
N GLU A 60 17.50 13.80 27.90
CA GLU A 60 17.03 12.77 26.98
C GLU A 60 15.66 13.11 26.41
N VAL A 61 15.46 12.79 25.12
CA VAL A 61 14.20 13.07 24.43
C VAL A 61 13.21 11.93 24.65
N GLU A 62 12.12 12.20 25.35
CA GLU A 62 11.04 11.25 25.60
C GLU A 62 9.80 11.64 24.79
N VAL A 63 9.46 10.81 23.80
CA VAL A 63 8.26 10.98 22.96
C VAL A 63 7.66 9.61 22.64
N GLU A 64 6.36 9.46 22.88
CA GLU A 64 5.61 8.26 22.53
C GLU A 64 5.26 8.22 21.04
N VAL A 65 5.32 7.03 20.42
CA VAL A 65 5.11 6.78 18.98
C VAL A 65 3.78 7.35 18.46
N GLU A 66 2.72 7.28 19.27
CA GLU A 66 1.38 7.76 18.93
C GLU A 66 1.32 9.29 18.84
N ASP A 67 2.11 9.97 19.66
CA ASP A 67 2.15 11.43 19.77
C ASP A 67 3.26 12.07 18.92
N VAL A 68 4.20 11.31 18.34
CA VAL A 68 5.34 11.84 17.57
C VAL A 68 4.92 12.85 16.50
N ALA A 69 3.78 12.63 15.82
CA ALA A 69 3.27 13.56 14.81
C ALA A 69 2.86 14.92 15.40
N ASN A 70 2.21 14.90 16.56
CA ASN A 70 1.79 16.09 17.29
C ASN A 70 2.99 16.79 17.95
N VAL A 71 3.95 16.03 18.47
CA VAL A 71 5.17 16.59 19.08
C VAL A 71 6.07 17.21 18.02
N LEU A 72 6.18 16.62 16.82
CA LEU A 72 6.85 17.26 15.68
C LEU A 72 6.24 18.62 15.36
N ALA A 73 4.90 18.71 15.34
CA ALA A 73 4.20 19.97 15.10
C ALA A 73 4.59 21.04 16.13
N CYS A 74 4.51 20.70 17.43
CA CYS A 74 4.87 21.60 18.52
C CYS A 74 6.35 22.00 18.46
N ALA A 75 7.25 21.04 18.22
CA ALA A 75 8.68 21.29 18.07
C ALA A 75 8.99 22.22 16.88
N SER A 76 8.22 22.13 15.79
CA SER A 76 8.29 23.05 14.65
C SER A 76 7.89 24.47 15.03
N VAL A 77 6.79 24.64 15.78
CA VAL A 77 6.32 25.96 16.23
C VAL A 77 7.29 26.59 17.23
N LEU A 78 7.86 25.79 18.13
CA LEU A 78 8.83 26.24 19.13
C LEU A 78 10.24 26.48 18.55
N GLY A 79 10.48 26.11 17.29
CA GLY A 79 11.82 26.18 16.68
C GLY A 79 12.85 25.21 17.28
N PHE A 80 12.39 24.17 17.98
CA PHE A 80 13.25 23.20 18.67
C PHE A 80 13.78 22.13 17.69
N LYS A 81 14.83 22.48 16.95
CA LYS A 81 15.38 21.63 15.86
C LYS A 81 15.86 20.25 16.32
N ALA A 82 16.48 20.14 17.50
CA ALA A 82 16.97 18.85 17.99
C ALA A 82 15.81 17.87 18.19
N LEU A 83 14.71 18.32 18.82
CA LEU A 83 13.50 17.53 18.98
C LEU A 83 12.84 17.18 17.64
N GLN A 84 12.79 18.12 16.68
CA GLN A 84 12.27 17.83 15.33
C GLN A 84 13.05 16.69 14.65
N ASN A 85 14.39 16.72 14.73
CA ASN A 85 15.24 15.68 14.15
C ASN A 85 15.01 14.33 14.84
N THR A 86 14.86 14.31 16.17
CA THR A 86 14.56 13.09 16.91
C THR A 86 13.18 12.54 16.54
N CYS A 87 12.15 13.39 16.45
CA CYS A 87 10.83 13.00 15.95
C CYS A 87 10.92 12.41 14.55
N GLY A 88 11.69 13.01 13.64
CA GLY A 88 11.91 12.49 12.30
C GLY A 88 12.50 11.08 12.30
N LYS A 89 13.52 10.81 13.13
CA LYS A 89 14.10 9.46 13.29
C LYS A 89 13.08 8.46 13.83
N MET A 90 12.35 8.82 14.89
CA MET A 90 11.31 7.96 15.46
C MET A 90 10.20 7.65 14.45
N MET A 91 9.81 8.63 13.63
CA MET A 91 8.84 8.40 12.55
C MET A 91 9.36 7.38 11.53
N LEU A 92 10.60 7.52 11.06
CA LEU A 92 11.23 6.59 10.10
C LEU A 92 11.27 5.16 10.63
N GLU A 93 11.53 5.00 11.93
CA GLU A 93 11.58 3.69 12.58
C GLU A 93 10.21 3.07 12.82
N ASN A 94 9.12 3.85 12.79
CA ASN A 94 7.79 3.39 13.19
C ASN A 94 6.71 3.54 12.10
N ILE A 95 7.11 3.57 10.82
CA ILE A 95 6.16 3.58 9.69
C ILE A 95 5.45 2.22 9.57
N ASN A 96 4.13 2.25 9.67
CA ASN A 96 3.24 1.10 9.48
C ASN A 96 1.84 1.57 9.05
N HIS A 97 0.91 0.64 8.83
CA HIS A 97 -0.46 0.93 8.36
C HIS A 97 -1.26 1.89 9.25
N ARG A 98 -0.91 2.02 10.55
CA ARG A 98 -1.60 2.93 11.49
C ARG A 98 -1.00 4.33 11.50
N THR A 99 0.29 4.45 11.20
CA THR A 99 1.05 5.69 11.36
C THR A 99 1.34 6.39 10.04
N VAL A 100 1.41 5.66 8.92
CA VAL A 100 1.88 6.19 7.63
C VAL A 100 1.13 7.42 7.14
N CYS A 101 -0.21 7.45 7.27
CA CYS A 101 -1.02 8.58 6.83
C CYS A 101 -0.76 9.83 7.69
N LYS A 102 -0.74 9.65 9.01
CA LYS A 102 -0.47 10.73 9.97
C LYS A 102 0.95 11.26 9.84
N TYR A 103 1.93 10.38 9.69
CA TYR A 103 3.33 10.74 9.51
C TYR A 103 3.54 11.46 8.18
N HIS A 104 2.96 10.97 7.09
CA HIS A 104 3.02 11.67 5.80
C HIS A 104 2.43 13.08 5.88
N LEU A 105 1.26 13.25 6.50
CA LEU A 105 0.60 14.55 6.66
C LEU A 105 1.46 15.52 7.50
N ALA A 106 1.91 15.08 8.68
CA ALA A 106 2.73 15.91 9.57
C ALA A 106 4.09 16.24 8.93
N ALA A 107 4.76 15.26 8.34
CA ALA A 107 6.06 15.46 7.70
C ALA A 107 5.99 16.39 6.49
N SER A 108 4.91 16.30 5.69
CA SER A 108 4.68 17.23 4.57
C SER A 108 4.48 18.66 5.05
N LYS A 109 3.74 18.85 6.16
CA LYS A 109 3.44 20.17 6.72
C LYS A 109 4.64 20.83 7.39
N TYR A 110 5.43 20.06 8.14
CA TYR A 110 6.60 20.56 8.88
C TYR A 110 7.93 20.24 8.20
N GLN A 111 7.91 20.01 6.88
CA GLN A 111 9.10 19.94 6.01
C GLN A 111 10.12 18.87 6.39
N GLN A 112 9.65 17.70 6.85
CA GLN A 112 10.49 16.51 7.10
C GLN A 112 10.54 15.61 5.86
N GLU A 113 11.30 16.02 4.84
CA GLU A 113 11.31 15.39 3.51
C GLU A 113 11.65 13.89 3.53
N GLN A 114 12.63 13.47 4.35
CA GLN A 114 13.00 12.06 4.46
C GLN A 114 11.85 11.18 4.95
N VAL A 115 11.03 11.69 5.89
CA VAL A 115 9.85 10.97 6.39
C VAL A 115 8.77 10.90 5.31
N VAL A 116 8.56 11.98 4.54
CA VAL A 116 7.62 11.98 3.40
C VAL A 116 7.99 10.89 2.40
N LEU A 117 9.26 10.88 1.95
CA LEU A 117 9.75 9.89 0.98
C LEU A 117 9.64 8.46 1.52
N ALA A 118 9.93 8.25 2.81
CA ALA A 118 9.80 6.94 3.45
C ALA A 118 8.35 6.47 3.56
N CYS A 119 7.41 7.36 3.87
CA CYS A 119 5.97 7.05 3.89
C CYS A 119 5.45 6.70 2.49
N GLU A 120 5.82 7.49 1.46
CA GLU A 120 5.46 7.20 0.07
C GLU A 120 6.04 5.86 -0.38
N ARG A 121 7.31 5.60 -0.06
CA ARG A 121 7.97 4.33 -0.38
C ARG A 121 7.31 3.15 0.30
N TRP A 122 6.91 3.31 1.56
CA TRP A 122 6.18 2.28 2.29
C TRP A 122 4.83 1.99 1.62
N LEU A 123 4.10 3.03 1.21
CA LEU A 123 2.81 2.89 0.51
C LEU A 123 2.96 2.21 -0.85
N GLU A 124 4.00 2.51 -1.64
CA GLU A 124 4.23 1.84 -2.92
C GLU A 124 4.27 0.31 -2.80
N LEU A 125 4.76 -0.22 -1.68
CA LEU A 125 4.86 -1.67 -1.46
C LEU A 125 3.68 -2.24 -0.67
N ASN A 126 3.14 -1.47 0.28
CA ASN A 126 2.16 -1.95 1.26
C ASN A 126 0.73 -1.47 1.03
N LEU A 127 0.47 -0.62 0.03
CA LEU A 127 -0.87 -0.14 -0.29
C LEU A 127 -1.82 -1.30 -0.62
N ILE A 128 -1.40 -2.21 -1.50
CA ILE A 128 -2.20 -3.38 -1.88
C ILE A 128 -2.18 -4.48 -0.82
N PRO A 129 -1.03 -4.97 -0.33
CA PRO A 129 -1.02 -6.14 0.56
C PRO A 129 -1.42 -5.84 2.00
N GLN A 130 -1.14 -4.64 2.53
CA GLN A 130 -1.45 -4.30 3.92
C GLN A 130 -2.61 -3.33 4.02
N MET A 131 -2.54 -2.14 3.38
CA MET A 131 -3.55 -1.10 3.56
C MET A 131 -4.93 -1.51 3.04
N SER A 132 -5.02 -2.32 1.99
CA SER A 132 -6.30 -2.74 1.41
C SER A 132 -7.20 -3.53 2.37
N CYS A 133 -6.64 -4.06 3.46
CA CYS A 133 -7.35 -4.84 4.48
C CYS A 133 -7.58 -4.04 5.78
N GLN A 134 -7.20 -2.76 5.82
CA GLN A 134 -7.18 -1.96 7.05
C GLN A 134 -8.13 -0.77 6.93
N ILE A 135 -8.85 -0.46 8.02
CA ILE A 135 -9.80 0.67 8.04
C ILE A 135 -9.12 2.02 7.78
N GLN A 136 -7.83 2.13 8.13
CA GLN A 136 -6.97 3.28 7.91
C GLN A 136 -6.78 3.64 6.43
N LEU A 137 -7.20 2.78 5.49
CA LEU A 137 -7.29 3.13 4.07
C LEU A 137 -8.05 4.44 3.84
N ARG A 138 -9.06 4.75 4.66
CA ARG A 138 -9.83 6.01 4.57
C ARG A 138 -8.99 7.28 4.82
N GLU A 139 -7.89 7.14 5.55
CA GLU A 139 -7.01 8.26 5.92
C GLU A 139 -6.05 8.63 4.79
N VAL A 140 -5.91 7.77 3.77
CA VAL A 140 -5.09 8.07 2.61
C VAL A 140 -5.78 9.16 1.80
N SER A 141 -5.14 10.33 1.69
CA SER A 141 -5.67 11.44 0.89
C SER A 141 -5.73 11.07 -0.59
N MET A 142 -6.65 11.69 -1.32
CA MET A 142 -6.81 11.47 -2.76
C MET A 142 -5.51 11.76 -3.53
N ASP A 143 -4.80 12.83 -3.19
CA ASP A 143 -3.53 13.21 -3.84
C ASP A 143 -2.44 12.17 -3.61
N LEU A 144 -2.29 11.69 -2.37
CA LEU A 144 -1.31 10.67 -2.01
C LEU A 144 -1.62 9.34 -2.69
N LEU A 145 -2.90 8.96 -2.72
CA LEU A 145 -3.36 7.77 -3.42
C LEU A 145 -3.06 7.87 -4.91
N GLN A 146 -3.42 8.99 -5.57
CA GLN A 146 -3.16 9.20 -6.99
C GLN A 146 -1.65 9.19 -7.31
N LYS A 147 -0.83 9.83 -6.48
CA LYS A 147 0.63 9.81 -6.61
C LYS A 147 1.18 8.39 -6.51
N THR A 148 0.70 7.62 -5.53
CA THR A 148 1.13 6.23 -5.31
C THR A 148 0.73 5.33 -6.48
N LEU A 149 -0.49 5.47 -7.01
CA LEU A 149 -0.99 4.69 -8.16
C LEU A 149 -0.20 4.92 -9.44
N LYS A 150 0.28 6.15 -9.64
CA LYS A 150 1.11 6.53 -10.80
C LYS A 150 2.56 6.09 -10.68
N SER A 151 3.00 5.64 -9.49
CA SER A 151 4.37 5.19 -9.30
C SER A 151 4.65 3.90 -10.06
N HIS A 152 5.78 3.86 -10.79
CA HIS A 152 6.28 2.65 -11.43
C HIS A 152 6.77 1.59 -10.42
N ARG A 153 6.97 1.99 -9.17
CA ARG A 153 7.40 1.11 -8.07
C ARG A 153 6.24 0.48 -7.30
N LEU A 154 5.00 0.84 -7.64
CA LEU A 154 3.82 0.26 -7.00
C LEU A 154 3.81 -1.27 -7.17
N PHE A 155 3.77 -1.97 -6.05
CA PHE A 155 3.50 -3.40 -5.99
C PHE A 155 1.99 -3.67 -6.09
N THR A 156 1.62 -4.67 -6.87
CA THR A 156 0.26 -5.20 -6.91
C THR A 156 0.28 -6.70 -7.21
N PHE A 157 -0.66 -7.44 -6.63
CA PHE A 157 -0.86 -8.85 -6.97
C PHE A 157 -1.38 -9.02 -8.41
N ASN A 158 -2.33 -8.17 -8.80
CA ASN A 158 -2.91 -8.10 -10.14
C ASN A 158 -3.66 -6.76 -10.31
N GLU A 159 -4.08 -6.43 -11.54
CA GLU A 159 -4.79 -5.16 -11.79
C GLU A 159 -6.16 -5.08 -11.10
N TYR A 160 -6.85 -6.21 -10.90
CA TYR A 160 -8.13 -6.23 -10.17
C TYR A 160 -7.95 -5.87 -8.69
N SER A 161 -6.82 -6.20 -8.07
CA SER A 161 -6.52 -5.82 -6.69
C SER A 161 -6.48 -4.30 -6.50
N ILE A 162 -6.00 -3.57 -7.53
CA ILE A 162 -6.02 -2.10 -7.54
C ILE A 162 -7.46 -1.59 -7.67
N TYR A 163 -8.22 -2.13 -8.62
CA TYR A 163 -9.64 -1.79 -8.77
C TYR A 163 -10.41 -1.99 -7.47
N ARG A 164 -10.25 -3.16 -6.83
CA ARG A 164 -10.88 -3.49 -5.55
C ARG A 164 -10.49 -2.52 -4.45
N LEU A 165 -9.20 -2.18 -4.33
CA LEU A 165 -8.74 -1.19 -3.36
C LEU A 165 -9.41 0.17 -3.57
N LEU A 166 -9.52 0.63 -4.82
CA LEU A 166 -10.17 1.90 -5.14
C LEU A 166 -11.66 1.88 -4.81
N SER A 167 -12.35 0.77 -5.12
CA SER A 167 -13.74 0.58 -4.73
C SER A 167 -13.92 0.62 -3.22
N TYR A 168 -12.97 0.05 -2.46
CA TYR A 168 -13.04 0.05 -1.00
C TYR A 168 -12.74 1.43 -0.42
N TRP A 169 -11.71 2.10 -0.93
CA TRP A 169 -11.36 3.46 -0.52
C TRP A 169 -12.55 4.41 -0.78
N LEU A 170 -13.13 4.35 -1.98
CA LEU A 170 -14.28 5.19 -2.34
C LEU A 170 -15.50 4.88 -1.46
N PHE A 171 -15.79 3.60 -1.21
CA PHE A 171 -16.85 3.21 -0.28
C PHE A 171 -16.65 3.83 1.10
N LEU A 172 -15.42 3.82 1.62
CA LEU A 172 -15.10 4.41 2.92
C LEU A 172 -15.22 5.95 2.93
N GLN A 173 -14.90 6.62 1.83
CA GLN A 173 -15.11 8.07 1.69
C GLN A 173 -16.61 8.43 1.70
N LEU A 174 -17.43 7.63 1.01
CA LEU A 174 -18.88 7.85 0.92
C LEU A 174 -19.63 7.42 2.20
N ASN A 175 -19.01 6.61 3.06
CA ASN A 175 -19.62 6.11 4.29
C ASN A 175 -18.71 6.36 5.52
N PRO A 176 -18.54 7.63 5.95
CA PRO A 176 -17.66 7.96 7.08
C PRO A 176 -18.03 7.27 8.40
N GLN A 177 -19.31 6.94 8.59
CA GLN A 177 -19.86 6.28 9.77
C GLN A 177 -19.36 4.84 9.98
N VAL A 178 -18.83 4.19 8.93
CA VAL A 178 -18.30 2.82 9.04
C VAL A 178 -17.04 2.86 9.91
N GLN A 179 -16.96 2.00 10.93
CA GLN A 179 -15.82 1.95 11.86
C GLN A 179 -14.92 0.72 11.67
N LEU A 180 -15.39 -0.26 10.90
CA LEU A 180 -14.70 -1.53 10.66
C LEU A 180 -14.49 -1.74 9.16
N MET A 181 -13.45 -2.50 8.82
CA MET A 181 -13.16 -2.82 7.43
C MET A 181 -14.32 -3.64 6.82
N PRO A 182 -14.95 -3.19 5.72
CA PRO A 182 -16.08 -3.90 5.14
C PRO A 182 -15.61 -5.18 4.42
N SER A 183 -16.48 -6.18 4.38
CA SER A 183 -16.27 -7.36 3.55
C SER A 183 -16.52 -7.05 2.07
N HIS A 184 -15.97 -7.87 1.17
CA HIS A 184 -16.17 -7.71 -0.28
C HIS A 184 -17.64 -7.74 -0.67
N SER A 185 -18.42 -8.67 -0.10
CA SER A 185 -19.85 -8.79 -0.37
C SER A 185 -20.65 -7.58 0.11
N THR A 186 -20.24 -6.94 1.22
CA THR A 186 -20.84 -5.70 1.71
C THR A 186 -20.63 -4.56 0.72
N VAL A 187 -19.38 -4.38 0.25
CA VAL A 187 -19.05 -3.32 -0.73
C VAL A 187 -19.77 -3.57 -2.05
N LEU A 188 -19.78 -4.82 -2.53
CA LEU A 188 -20.48 -5.22 -3.75
C LEU A 188 -21.99 -4.96 -3.63
N SER A 189 -22.61 -5.34 -2.52
CA SER A 189 -24.03 -5.11 -2.25
C SER A 189 -24.39 -3.64 -2.20
N TYR A 190 -23.54 -2.81 -1.57
CA TYR A 190 -23.72 -1.36 -1.52
C TYR A 190 -23.77 -0.78 -2.93
N TYR A 191 -22.75 -1.04 -3.75
CA TYR A 191 -22.71 -0.49 -5.11
C TYR A 191 -23.83 -1.03 -6.00
N ASN A 192 -24.16 -2.31 -5.87
CA ASN A 192 -25.27 -2.93 -6.62
C ASN A 192 -26.64 -2.36 -6.22
N SER A 193 -26.77 -1.79 -5.01
CA SER A 193 -28.01 -1.13 -4.55
C SER A 193 -28.20 0.28 -5.11
N LEU A 194 -27.15 0.90 -5.66
CA LEU A 194 -27.22 2.24 -6.23
C LEU A 194 -27.99 2.25 -7.56
N PRO A 195 -28.63 3.39 -7.94
CA PRO A 195 -29.29 3.53 -9.23
C PRO A 195 -28.32 3.27 -10.39
N LYS A 196 -28.69 2.33 -11.27
CA LYS A 196 -27.88 1.88 -12.42
C LYS A 196 -28.10 2.68 -13.71
N ASN A 197 -28.75 3.84 -13.61
CA ASN A 197 -29.04 4.70 -14.76
C ASN A 197 -27.76 5.28 -15.40
N CYS A 198 -26.71 5.43 -14.60
CA CYS A 198 -25.41 5.98 -14.99
C CYS A 198 -24.32 5.41 -14.07
N ALA A 199 -23.10 5.25 -14.57
CA ALA A 199 -21.97 4.75 -13.79
C ALA A 199 -21.53 5.77 -12.73
N LEU A 200 -20.96 5.30 -11.63
CA LEU A 200 -20.62 6.19 -10.51
C LEU A 200 -19.67 7.31 -10.91
N VAL A 201 -18.62 7.00 -11.68
CA VAL A 201 -17.61 8.01 -12.10
C VAL A 201 -18.14 9.06 -13.09
N GLU A 202 -19.31 8.82 -13.69
CA GLU A 202 -19.97 9.77 -14.60
C GLU A 202 -20.98 10.67 -13.88
N LYS A 203 -21.36 10.34 -12.64
CA LYS A 203 -22.21 11.20 -11.81
C LYS A 203 -21.41 12.40 -11.29
N ASP A 204 -22.09 13.52 -11.05
CA ASP A 204 -21.46 14.75 -10.53
C ASP A 204 -20.66 14.49 -9.24
N GLU A 205 -21.18 13.66 -8.34
CA GLU A 205 -20.53 13.28 -7.08
C GLU A 205 -19.31 12.37 -7.27
N GLY A 206 -19.24 11.63 -8.38
CA GLY A 206 -18.21 10.64 -8.64
C GLY A 206 -17.11 11.09 -9.60
N GLN A 207 -17.32 12.18 -10.33
CA GLN A 207 -16.41 12.67 -11.36
C GLN A 207 -15.03 13.02 -10.81
N CYS A 208 -14.97 13.53 -9.57
CA CYS A 208 -13.70 13.82 -8.91
C CYS A 208 -12.83 12.57 -8.73
N TYR A 209 -13.41 11.36 -8.64
CA TYR A 209 -12.67 10.11 -8.46
C TYR A 209 -12.26 9.44 -9.77
N ALA A 210 -12.78 9.87 -10.93
CA ALA A 210 -12.45 9.29 -12.23
C ALA A 210 -10.92 9.19 -12.50
N PRO A 211 -10.08 10.18 -12.11
CA PRO A 211 -8.62 10.09 -12.28
C PRO A 211 -7.93 8.99 -11.46
N LEU A 212 -8.57 8.44 -10.43
CA LEU A 212 -8.04 7.30 -9.68
C LEU A 212 -8.24 6.01 -10.48
N PHE A 213 -9.45 5.81 -11.00
CA PHE A 213 -9.79 4.61 -11.75
C PHE A 213 -9.10 4.54 -13.12
N SER A 214 -8.73 5.68 -13.71
CA SER A 214 -7.94 5.72 -14.95
C SER A 214 -6.50 5.21 -14.78
N ALA A 215 -6.00 5.10 -13.54
CA ALA A 215 -4.70 4.50 -13.26
C ALA A 215 -4.73 2.96 -13.29
N VAL A 216 -5.92 2.34 -13.26
CA VAL A 216 -6.09 0.89 -13.34
C VAL A 216 -5.88 0.45 -14.79
N ARG A 217 -5.00 -0.54 -15.02
CA ARG A 217 -4.78 -1.10 -16.35
C ARG A 217 -5.84 -2.16 -16.61
N LEU A 218 -7.02 -1.72 -17.06
CA LEU A 218 -8.18 -2.59 -17.26
C LEU A 218 -7.87 -3.81 -18.13
N THR A 219 -6.98 -3.66 -19.11
CA THR A 219 -6.50 -4.74 -20.01
C THR A 219 -5.83 -5.91 -19.28
N GLY A 220 -5.41 -5.73 -18.03
CA GLY A 220 -4.88 -6.80 -17.18
C GLY A 220 -5.92 -7.55 -16.35
N ILE A 221 -7.20 -7.18 -16.43
CA ILE A 221 -8.30 -7.86 -15.73
C ILE A 221 -8.97 -8.85 -16.70
N THR A 222 -8.48 -10.10 -16.69
CA THR A 222 -8.94 -11.14 -17.63
C THR A 222 -9.91 -12.15 -17.01
N ASP A 223 -10.01 -12.22 -15.68
CA ASP A 223 -10.89 -13.18 -14.99
C ASP A 223 -12.36 -12.74 -15.09
N THR A 224 -13.22 -13.66 -15.53
CA THR A 224 -14.65 -13.41 -15.70
C THR A 224 -15.35 -13.01 -14.40
N ASN A 225 -14.96 -13.57 -13.25
CA ASN A 225 -15.58 -13.22 -11.97
C ASN A 225 -15.24 -11.77 -11.58
N HIS A 226 -14.01 -11.34 -11.83
CA HIS A 226 -13.59 -9.95 -11.60
C HIS A 226 -14.35 -8.97 -12.50
N ILE A 227 -14.57 -9.33 -13.77
CA ILE A 227 -15.36 -8.51 -14.70
C ILE A 227 -16.82 -8.44 -14.25
N GLN A 228 -17.40 -9.56 -13.78
CA GLN A 228 -18.76 -9.59 -13.23
C GLN A 228 -18.91 -8.71 -11.99
N ASP A 229 -17.93 -8.76 -11.08
CA ASP A 229 -17.90 -7.86 -9.92
C ASP A 229 -17.90 -6.39 -10.36
N MET A 230 -17.06 -6.03 -11.35
CA MET A 230 -17.01 -4.65 -11.89
C MET A 230 -18.35 -4.22 -12.50
N GLN A 231 -19.02 -5.13 -13.23
CA GLN A 231 -20.35 -4.89 -13.80
C GLN A 231 -21.40 -4.68 -12.71
N MET A 232 -21.38 -5.51 -11.67
CA MET A 232 -22.31 -5.40 -10.53
C MET A 232 -22.10 -4.12 -9.75
N MET A 233 -20.85 -3.70 -9.53
CA MET A 233 -20.54 -2.45 -8.84
C MET A 233 -20.90 -1.21 -9.66
N ASN A 234 -20.91 -1.30 -11.00
CA ASN A 234 -21.27 -0.19 -11.90
C ASN A 234 -20.55 1.13 -11.56
N ILE A 235 -19.29 1.03 -11.10
CA ILE A 235 -18.46 2.19 -10.80
C ILE A 235 -17.96 2.81 -12.12
N LEU A 236 -17.51 1.96 -13.03
CA LEU A 236 -17.06 2.33 -14.37
C LEU A 236 -18.21 2.26 -15.39
N PRO A 237 -18.17 3.08 -16.45
CA PRO A 237 -19.15 3.03 -17.53
C PRO A 237 -19.25 1.63 -18.17
N PRO A 238 -20.46 1.12 -18.44
CA PRO A 238 -20.65 -0.15 -19.13
C PRO A 238 -19.95 -0.20 -20.50
N SER A 239 -19.85 0.94 -21.20
CA SER A 239 -19.11 1.07 -22.46
C SER A 239 -17.64 0.69 -22.31
N GLN A 240 -16.97 1.13 -21.24
CA GLN A 240 -15.57 0.76 -20.98
C GLN A 240 -15.39 -0.74 -20.74
N LEU A 241 -16.36 -1.39 -20.09
CA LEU A 241 -16.33 -2.85 -19.87
C LEU A 241 -16.58 -3.61 -21.18
N ILE A 242 -17.46 -3.11 -22.04
CA ILE A 242 -17.70 -3.66 -23.38
C ILE A 242 -16.44 -3.51 -24.24
N ASP A 243 -15.80 -2.35 -24.21
CA ASP A 243 -14.54 -2.11 -24.91
C ASP A 243 -13.43 -3.04 -24.41
N LEU A 244 -13.34 -3.26 -23.11
CA LEU A 244 -12.41 -4.22 -22.50
C LEU A 244 -12.65 -5.65 -23.02
N LEU A 245 -13.90 -6.12 -22.98
CA LEU A 245 -14.28 -7.44 -23.47
C LEU A 245 -13.99 -7.59 -24.98
N SER A 246 -14.28 -6.56 -25.76
CA SER A 246 -13.95 -6.49 -27.19
C SER A 246 -12.45 -6.59 -27.42
N GLN A 247 -11.63 -5.86 -26.66
CA GLN A 247 -10.17 -5.93 -26.73
C GLN A 247 -9.64 -7.34 -26.40
N HIS A 248 -10.20 -8.00 -25.38
CA HIS A 248 -9.85 -9.39 -25.05
C HIS A 248 -10.23 -10.37 -26.17
N TYR A 249 -11.41 -10.22 -26.75
CA TYR A 249 -11.85 -11.02 -27.88
C TYR A 249 -10.92 -10.83 -29.09
N HIS A 250 -10.60 -9.59 -29.44
CA HIS A 250 -9.67 -9.28 -30.53
C HIS A 250 -8.26 -9.80 -30.26
N ALA A 251 -7.75 -9.69 -29.03
CA ALA A 251 -6.45 -10.24 -28.68
C ALA A 251 -6.42 -11.77 -28.82
N LEU A 252 -7.48 -12.46 -28.39
CA LEU A 252 -7.61 -13.92 -28.57
C LEU A 252 -7.65 -14.32 -30.05
N GLN A 253 -8.42 -13.62 -30.88
CA GLN A 253 -8.49 -13.89 -32.34
C GLN A 253 -7.19 -13.50 -33.07
N GLY A 254 -6.54 -12.41 -32.63
CA GLY A 254 -5.26 -11.92 -33.14
C GLY A 254 -4.04 -12.68 -32.64
N GLY A 255 -4.21 -13.90 -32.12
CA GLY A 255 -3.11 -14.76 -31.69
C GLY A 255 -2.34 -14.25 -30.46
N GLY A 256 -2.98 -13.43 -29.62
CA GLY A 256 -2.47 -12.83 -28.38
C GLY A 256 -2.09 -11.34 -28.49
N ASP A 257 -2.29 -10.71 -29.64
CA ASP A 257 -1.82 -9.34 -29.86
C ASP A 257 -2.62 -8.30 -29.06
N MET A 258 -1.93 -7.56 -28.19
CA MET A 258 -2.50 -6.44 -27.44
C MET A 258 -2.42 -5.16 -28.28
N GLY A 259 -3.35 -5.00 -29.24
CA GLY A 259 -3.35 -3.91 -30.23
C GLY A 259 -3.34 -2.49 -29.64
N SER A 260 -2.75 -1.51 -30.37
CA SER A 260 -2.66 -0.07 -30.02
C SER A 260 -1.86 0.31 -28.76
N LEU A 261 -1.39 -0.65 -27.96
CA LEU A 261 -0.76 -0.40 -26.67
C LEU A 261 0.78 -0.35 -26.82
N ARG A 262 1.32 0.76 -27.34
CA ARG A 262 2.78 0.93 -27.51
C ARG A 262 3.52 1.21 -26.21
N ASN A 263 2.85 1.86 -25.26
CA ASN A 263 3.46 2.26 -23.99
C ASN A 263 3.43 1.12 -22.98
N PHE A 264 4.57 0.45 -22.81
CA PHE A 264 4.73 -0.64 -21.86
C PHE A 264 4.32 -0.28 -20.43
N ASN A 265 4.71 0.90 -19.95
CA ASN A 265 4.45 1.32 -18.57
C ASN A 265 2.97 1.66 -18.32
N ALA A 266 2.21 1.99 -19.36
CA ALA A 266 0.78 2.28 -19.23
C ALA A 266 -0.09 1.02 -19.32
N TYR A 267 0.34 0.01 -20.08
CA TYR A 267 -0.57 -1.05 -20.53
C TYR A 267 -0.08 -2.48 -20.28
N SER A 268 1.13 -2.66 -19.73
CA SER A 268 1.58 -3.99 -19.32
C SER A 268 0.70 -4.54 -18.21
N VAL A 269 0.37 -5.82 -18.30
CA VAL A 269 -0.33 -6.57 -17.26
C VAL A 269 0.67 -6.87 -16.15
N ARG A 270 0.40 -6.38 -14.93
CA ARG A 270 1.22 -6.69 -13.77
C ARG A 270 0.64 -7.86 -13.01
N GLN A 271 1.50 -8.81 -12.67
CA GLN A 271 1.21 -9.84 -11.68
C GLN A 271 2.38 -9.93 -10.71
N GLY A 272 2.07 -9.89 -9.42
CA GLY A 272 3.07 -9.90 -8.37
C GLY A 272 2.75 -10.88 -7.26
N PHE A 273 3.78 -11.23 -6.52
CA PHE A 273 3.68 -12.06 -5.32
C PHE A 273 4.73 -11.63 -4.29
N ILE A 274 4.50 -12.02 -3.05
CA ILE A 274 5.38 -11.72 -1.91
C ILE A 274 6.08 -13.03 -1.53
N VAL A 275 7.39 -12.97 -1.39
CA VAL A 275 8.20 -14.08 -0.89
C VAL A 275 8.58 -13.74 0.54
N ASP A 276 8.02 -14.53 1.47
CA ASP A 276 8.38 -14.51 2.88
C ASP A 276 9.46 -15.59 3.18
N ASP A 277 9.69 -15.88 4.46
CA ASP A 277 10.76 -16.80 4.90
C ASP A 277 10.52 -18.26 4.45
N GLU A 278 9.26 -18.65 4.26
CA GLU A 278 8.87 -19.98 3.78
C GLU A 278 7.79 -19.84 2.70
N PRO A 279 7.79 -20.68 1.64
CA PRO A 279 8.73 -21.75 1.29
C PRO A 279 9.92 -21.29 0.41
N HIS A 280 10.95 -22.16 0.27
CA HIS A 280 12.14 -21.97 -0.58
C HIS A 280 11.85 -21.77 -2.08
N TYR A 281 10.58 -21.89 -2.46
CA TYR A 281 10.08 -21.88 -3.81
C TYR A 281 8.70 -21.22 -3.84
N HIS A 282 8.56 -20.12 -4.57
CA HIS A 282 7.26 -19.51 -4.84
C HIS A 282 6.95 -19.63 -6.34
N SER A 283 5.70 -19.98 -6.67
CA SER A 283 5.25 -20.09 -8.05
C SER A 283 3.81 -19.61 -8.20
N GLU A 284 3.56 -18.84 -9.25
CA GLU A 284 2.24 -18.32 -9.63
C GLU A 284 2.02 -18.47 -11.13
N VAL A 285 0.77 -18.66 -11.56
CA VAL A 285 0.44 -18.77 -12.98
C VAL A 285 -0.19 -17.48 -13.49
N LEU A 286 0.47 -16.83 -14.45
CA LEU A 286 -0.08 -15.75 -15.25
C LEU A 286 -0.73 -16.34 -16.50
N SER A 287 -2.02 -16.07 -16.70
CA SER A 287 -2.78 -16.48 -17.89
C SER A 287 -3.23 -15.25 -18.67
N LEU A 288 -2.78 -15.13 -19.91
CA LEU A 288 -3.09 -13.97 -20.77
C LEU A 288 -3.31 -14.45 -22.21
N HIS A 289 -4.52 -14.20 -22.74
CA HIS A 289 -4.91 -14.47 -24.13
C HIS A 289 -4.49 -15.86 -24.66
N GLY A 290 -4.64 -16.88 -23.83
CA GLY A 290 -4.31 -18.27 -24.13
C GLY A 290 -2.83 -18.66 -23.97
N PHE A 291 -1.98 -17.72 -23.56
CA PHE A 291 -0.62 -18.03 -23.13
C PHE A 291 -0.57 -18.10 -21.61
N HIS A 292 0.12 -19.12 -21.09
CA HIS A 292 0.28 -19.36 -19.68
C HIS A 292 1.76 -19.30 -19.32
N PHE A 293 2.09 -18.56 -18.26
CA PHE A 293 3.43 -18.40 -17.75
C PHE A 293 3.47 -18.75 -16.27
N GLU A 294 4.43 -19.56 -15.88
CA GLU A 294 4.79 -19.78 -14.49
C GLU A 294 5.80 -18.70 -14.07
N LEU A 295 5.41 -17.86 -13.11
CA LEU A 295 6.25 -16.85 -12.49
C LEU A 295 6.91 -17.46 -11.26
N LYS A 296 8.23 -17.41 -11.15
CA LYS A 296 8.97 -18.20 -10.16
C LYS A 296 9.92 -17.34 -9.34
N ALA A 297 10.02 -17.68 -8.06
CA ALA A 297 11.14 -17.33 -7.20
C ALA A 297 11.74 -18.62 -6.64
N VAL A 298 13.02 -18.86 -6.92
CA VAL A 298 13.73 -20.08 -6.50
C VAL A 298 14.91 -19.69 -5.62
N ARG A 299 14.91 -20.11 -4.37
CA ARG A 299 16.04 -19.91 -3.45
C ARG A 299 17.08 -21.02 -3.68
N SER A 300 18.31 -20.63 -3.94
CA SER A 300 19.48 -21.49 -4.06
C SER A 300 19.99 -21.91 -2.68
N SER A 301 20.69 -23.03 -2.60
CA SER A 301 21.40 -23.48 -1.40
C SER A 301 22.46 -22.48 -0.90
N ALA A 302 22.98 -21.64 -1.81
CA ALA A 302 23.92 -20.56 -1.48
C ALA A 302 23.25 -19.26 -0.99
N GLY A 303 21.92 -19.24 -0.81
CA GLY A 303 21.17 -18.08 -0.34
C GLY A 303 20.76 -17.07 -1.43
N HIS A 304 21.17 -17.29 -2.68
CA HIS A 304 20.70 -16.50 -3.83
C HIS A 304 19.24 -16.80 -4.16
N VAL A 305 18.45 -15.78 -4.50
CA VAL A 305 17.10 -15.98 -5.05
C VAL A 305 17.09 -15.61 -6.53
N ALA A 306 16.54 -16.50 -7.34
CA ALA A 306 16.39 -16.36 -8.78
C ALA A 306 14.93 -16.10 -9.13
N PHE A 307 14.64 -14.97 -9.77
CA PHE A 307 13.32 -14.62 -10.28
C PHE A 307 13.29 -14.71 -11.79
N TYR A 308 12.34 -15.48 -12.34
CA TYR A 308 12.17 -15.64 -13.77
C TYR A 308 10.75 -16.12 -14.08
N MET A 309 10.34 -16.03 -15.35
CA MET A 309 9.09 -16.60 -15.83
C MET A 309 9.33 -17.63 -16.93
N GLN A 310 8.46 -18.63 -17.03
CA GLN A 310 8.53 -19.63 -18.08
C GLN A 310 7.18 -19.96 -18.69
N ARG A 311 7.11 -20.04 -20.02
CA ARG A 311 5.90 -20.42 -20.77
C ARG A 311 5.57 -21.89 -20.50
N LEU A 312 4.31 -22.14 -20.17
CA LEU A 312 3.77 -23.46 -19.86
C LEU A 312 3.18 -24.13 -21.12
N LYS A 313 3.20 -25.46 -21.10
CA LYS A 313 2.56 -26.35 -22.07
C LYS A 313 1.22 -26.86 -21.54
N PRO A 314 0.29 -27.24 -22.43
CA PRO A 314 -0.86 -28.05 -22.02
C PRO A 314 -0.37 -29.31 -21.28
N GLY A 315 -0.91 -29.55 -20.07
CA GLY A 315 -0.56 -30.71 -19.25
C GLY A 315 0.62 -30.53 -18.30
N ASP A 316 1.26 -29.35 -18.24
CA ASP A 316 2.24 -29.08 -17.19
C ASP A 316 1.59 -29.20 -15.79
N PRO A 317 2.24 -29.86 -14.82
CA PRO A 317 1.62 -30.25 -13.54
C PRO A 317 1.24 -29.08 -12.64
N ILE A 318 1.79 -27.88 -12.90
CA ILE A 318 1.46 -26.66 -12.17
C ILE A 318 0.07 -26.11 -12.55
N LEU A 319 -0.45 -26.52 -13.71
CA LEU A 319 -1.76 -26.09 -14.17
C LEU A 319 -2.85 -26.91 -13.46
N SER A 320 -3.82 -26.22 -12.89
CA SER A 320 -5.01 -26.86 -12.35
C SER A 320 -5.84 -27.52 -13.45
N PHE A 321 -6.64 -28.52 -13.07
CA PHE A 321 -7.61 -29.15 -13.98
C PHE A 321 -8.51 -28.13 -14.68
N ARG A 322 -8.99 -27.11 -13.94
CA ARG A 322 -9.81 -26.03 -14.50
C ARG A 322 -9.05 -25.25 -15.59
N GLN A 323 -7.78 -24.94 -15.35
CA GLN A 323 -6.96 -24.25 -16.35
C GLN A 323 -6.77 -25.14 -17.58
N CYS A 324 -6.40 -26.41 -17.41
CA CYS A 324 -6.18 -27.34 -18.53
C CYS A 324 -7.43 -27.58 -19.39
N GLU A 325 -8.62 -27.72 -18.81
CA GLU A 325 -9.83 -28.06 -19.59
C GLU A 325 -10.63 -26.85 -20.05
N ARG A 326 -10.70 -25.77 -19.26
CA ARG A 326 -11.63 -24.66 -19.50
C ARG A 326 -10.96 -23.43 -20.09
N HIS A 327 -9.64 -23.30 -19.97
CA HIS A 327 -8.94 -22.14 -20.54
C HIS A 327 -8.46 -22.48 -21.94
N THR A 328 -8.39 -21.45 -22.78
CA THR A 328 -7.83 -21.58 -24.12
C THR A 328 -6.31 -21.72 -24.02
N PHE A 329 -5.72 -22.61 -24.82
CA PHE A 329 -4.26 -22.74 -24.94
C PHE A 329 -3.81 -22.39 -26.35
N SER A 330 -2.90 -21.43 -26.44
CA SER A 330 -2.24 -21.06 -27.69
C SER A 330 -1.14 -22.07 -28.03
N MET A 331 -1.32 -22.77 -29.15
CA MET A 331 -0.36 -23.73 -29.69
C MET A 331 0.70 -23.08 -30.61
N ARG A 332 0.79 -21.75 -30.66
CA ARG A 332 1.81 -21.05 -31.46
C ARG A 332 3.21 -21.50 -31.05
N PRO A 333 4.13 -21.75 -32.01
CA PRO A 333 5.47 -22.29 -31.72
C PRO A 333 6.29 -21.36 -30.83
N ASP A 334 6.14 -20.05 -31.04
CA ASP A 334 6.70 -19.01 -30.20
C ASP A 334 5.70 -17.86 -29.98
N ARG A 335 6.03 -16.99 -29.03
CA ARG A 335 5.35 -15.73 -28.80
C ARG A 335 6.37 -14.67 -28.43
N GLU A 336 6.41 -13.56 -29.16
CA GLU A 336 7.15 -12.39 -28.68
C GLU A 336 6.44 -11.80 -27.46
N VAL A 337 7.19 -11.63 -26.39
CA VAL A 337 6.75 -11.06 -25.12
C VAL A 337 7.70 -9.94 -24.75
N ARG A 338 7.14 -8.78 -24.48
CA ARG A 338 7.84 -7.68 -23.81
C ARG A 338 7.54 -7.77 -22.32
N TYR A 339 8.58 -7.81 -21.48
CA TYR A 339 8.40 -7.98 -20.04
C TYR A 339 9.40 -7.18 -19.22
N CYS A 340 9.09 -7.01 -17.94
CA CYS A 340 9.97 -6.43 -16.94
C CYS A 340 9.73 -7.15 -15.61
N ILE A 341 10.79 -7.71 -15.03
CA ILE A 341 10.76 -8.30 -13.68
C ILE A 341 11.33 -7.25 -12.73
N THR A 342 10.55 -6.90 -11.71
CA THR A 342 10.95 -5.95 -10.66
C THR A 342 10.89 -6.65 -9.32
N VAL A 343 11.98 -6.59 -8.56
CA VAL A 343 12.07 -7.14 -7.21
C VAL A 343 12.43 -6.01 -6.26
N GLN A 344 11.68 -5.90 -5.18
CA GLN A 344 11.78 -4.81 -4.22
C GLN A 344 11.75 -5.36 -2.80
N GLN A 345 12.48 -4.69 -1.91
CA GLN A 345 12.44 -4.93 -0.48
C GLN A 345 12.36 -3.58 0.23
N TYR A 346 11.68 -3.57 1.36
CA TYR A 346 11.62 -2.41 2.23
C TYR A 346 12.18 -2.78 3.59
N GLN A 347 13.32 -2.19 3.94
CA GLN A 347 13.81 -2.13 5.31
C GLN A 347 13.85 -0.69 5.77
N LYS A 348 13.72 -0.48 7.09
CA LYS A 348 13.75 0.83 7.74
C LYS A 348 15.12 1.48 7.49
N GLY A 349 15.25 2.23 6.40
CA GLY A 349 16.47 2.93 5.99
C GLY A 349 17.25 2.33 4.82
N ASP A 350 16.99 1.06 4.44
CA ASP A 350 17.59 0.42 3.26
C ASP A 350 16.51 -0.13 2.33
N ASN A 351 16.55 0.29 1.08
CA ASN A 351 15.53 -0.03 0.08
C ASN A 351 16.21 -0.69 -1.12
N SER A 352 16.11 -2.01 -1.22
CA SER A 352 16.57 -2.70 -2.41
C SER A 352 15.52 -2.59 -3.52
N TYR A 353 15.98 -2.23 -4.71
CA TYR A 353 15.18 -2.15 -5.92
C TYR A 353 16.03 -2.69 -7.07
N LYS A 354 15.58 -3.80 -7.68
CA LYS A 354 16.27 -4.41 -8.82
C LYS A 354 15.28 -4.72 -9.92
N THR A 355 15.69 -4.49 -11.16
CA THR A 355 14.87 -4.76 -12.33
C THR A 355 15.69 -5.34 -13.48
N THR A 356 15.06 -6.14 -14.32
CA THR A 356 15.62 -6.52 -15.63
C THR A 356 15.59 -5.37 -16.64
N GLY A 357 14.87 -4.28 -16.34
CA GLY A 357 14.43 -3.35 -17.38
C GLY A 357 13.41 -4.00 -18.31
N ILE A 358 13.06 -3.29 -19.39
CA ILE A 358 12.12 -3.78 -20.40
C ILE A 358 12.88 -4.64 -21.41
N VAL A 359 12.57 -5.94 -21.43
CA VAL A 359 13.19 -6.93 -22.32
C VAL A 359 12.13 -7.45 -23.30
N SER A 360 12.49 -7.58 -24.58
CA SER A 360 11.68 -8.27 -25.59
C SER A 360 12.33 -9.62 -25.89
N GLN A 361 11.59 -10.71 -25.73
CA GLN A 361 12.08 -12.07 -25.97
C GLN A 361 10.97 -12.95 -26.57
N LYS A 362 11.36 -13.90 -27.42
CA LYS A 362 10.46 -14.96 -27.89
C LYS A 362 10.39 -16.12 -26.90
N PHE A 363 9.17 -16.51 -26.54
CA PHE A 363 8.86 -17.62 -25.65
C PHE A 363 8.27 -18.79 -26.43
N GLY A 364 9.08 -19.84 -26.62
CA GLY A 364 8.68 -21.08 -27.26
C GLY A 364 8.18 -22.15 -26.28
N LEU A 365 7.85 -23.33 -26.82
CA LEU A 365 7.52 -24.51 -26.02
C LEU A 365 8.76 -25.38 -25.70
N GLY A 366 9.94 -25.08 -26.23
CA GLY A 366 11.16 -25.84 -25.91
C GLY A 366 11.74 -25.43 -24.56
N ASP A 367 12.41 -26.34 -23.83
CA ASP A 367 12.93 -26.05 -22.49
C ASP A 367 13.97 -24.91 -22.47
N LYS A 368 14.68 -24.71 -23.58
CA LYS A 368 15.64 -23.60 -23.75
C LYS A 368 15.00 -22.29 -24.20
N THR A 369 13.81 -22.34 -24.78
CA THR A 369 13.13 -21.17 -25.38
C THR A 369 11.91 -20.73 -24.59
N SER A 370 11.51 -21.49 -23.56
CA SER A 370 10.35 -21.19 -22.74
C SER A 370 10.64 -20.24 -21.59
N ARG A 371 11.90 -19.95 -21.26
CA ARG A 371 12.29 -19.23 -20.03
C ARG A 371 12.83 -17.83 -20.31
N SER A 372 12.47 -16.86 -19.46
CA SER A 372 13.02 -15.51 -19.45
C SER A 372 14.48 -15.45 -18.98
N GLU A 373 15.08 -14.25 -19.07
CA GLU A 373 16.27 -13.94 -18.29
C GLU A 373 15.99 -14.10 -16.78
N CYS A 374 17.02 -14.47 -16.03
CA CYS A 374 16.93 -14.71 -14.61
C CYS A 374 17.47 -13.51 -13.83
N LEU A 375 16.61 -12.84 -13.07
CA LEU A 375 17.01 -11.79 -12.15
C LEU A 375 17.49 -12.43 -10.84
N LYS A 376 18.79 -12.41 -10.61
CA LYS A 376 19.40 -12.96 -9.40
C LYS A 376 19.61 -11.88 -8.34
N MET A 377 19.29 -12.21 -7.10
CA MET A 377 19.56 -11.36 -5.93
C MET A 377 20.30 -12.14 -4.85
N GLU A 378 21.24 -11.48 -4.19
CA GLU A 378 21.98 -12.02 -3.06
C GLU A 378 21.44 -11.37 -1.78
N LYS A 379 21.45 -12.11 -0.66
CA LYS A 379 21.12 -11.58 0.68
C LYS A 379 19.79 -10.81 0.72
N LEU A 380 18.70 -11.48 0.34
CA LEU A 380 17.36 -10.93 0.48
C LEU A 380 16.80 -11.27 1.85
N ASP A 381 16.39 -10.25 2.59
CA ASP A 381 15.57 -10.44 3.79
C ASP A 381 14.08 -10.31 3.42
N SER A 382 13.24 -10.96 4.21
CA SER A 382 11.80 -10.98 4.00
C SER A 382 11.13 -9.73 4.59
N PRO A 383 9.99 -9.27 4.04
CA PRO A 383 9.32 -9.75 2.84
C PRO A 383 9.93 -9.17 1.54
N VAL A 384 9.95 -9.98 0.48
CA VAL A 384 10.41 -9.58 -0.86
C VAL A 384 9.23 -9.48 -1.82
N TYR A 385 9.08 -8.34 -2.48
CA TYR A 385 7.99 -8.04 -3.41
C TYR A 385 8.47 -8.23 -4.85
N ALA A 386 7.95 -9.24 -5.54
CA ALA A 386 8.25 -9.49 -6.95
C ALA A 386 7.06 -9.12 -7.84
N THR A 387 7.30 -8.32 -8.87
CA THR A 387 6.30 -7.92 -9.87
C THR A 387 6.80 -8.26 -11.27
N PHE A 388 5.97 -8.98 -12.02
CA PHE A 388 6.17 -9.28 -13.42
C PHE A 388 5.20 -8.43 -14.24
N ALA A 389 5.73 -7.50 -15.01
CA ALA A 389 4.97 -6.73 -16.00
C ALA A 389 5.12 -7.39 -17.36
N VAL A 390 4.02 -7.74 -18.02
CA VAL A 390 4.00 -8.50 -19.28
C VAL A 390 3.12 -7.81 -20.31
N MET A 391 3.58 -7.78 -21.55
CA MET A 391 2.88 -7.22 -22.70
C MET A 391 3.16 -8.04 -23.95
N PHE A 392 2.13 -8.24 -24.76
CA PHE A 392 2.20 -8.97 -26.01
C PHE A 392 2.15 -7.99 -27.20
N PRO A 393 3.32 -7.59 -27.75
CA PRO A 393 3.37 -6.67 -28.90
C PRO A 393 2.71 -7.30 -30.12
N SER A 394 2.18 -6.48 -31.03
CA SER A 394 1.64 -6.94 -32.32
C SER A 394 2.72 -7.67 -33.13
N SER A 395 2.38 -8.85 -33.65
CA SER A 395 3.29 -9.73 -34.39
C SER A 395 3.44 -9.35 -35.87
#